data_AF-A0A7X0IS32-F1
#
_entry.id   AF-A0A7X0IS32-F1
#
_cell.length_a   1.000
_cell.length_b   1.000
_cell.length_c   1.000
_cell.angle_alpha   90.00
_cell.angle_beta   90.00
_cell.angle_gamma   90.00
#
_symmetry.space_group_name_H-M   'P 1'
#
loop_
_entity.id
_entity.type
_entity.pdbx_description
1 polymer ?
#
loop_
_entity_poly.entity_id
_entity_poly.type
_entity_poly.pdbx_seq_one_letter_code
_entity_poly.pdbx_strand_id
1 'polypeptide(L)'
;MPQVIVTEGAAQGLERCRRFLIGKAPEAARRAGQAIERQLLLLERMPEIGRPVEVETLECRELLIPFGESGYVVLYRHEPAKEAGY
;
A
#
# COMPACT_ATOMS: atom_id res chain seq x y z
N MET A 1 16.04 -4.50 9.17
CA MET A 1 15.50 -4.58 7.80
C MET A 1 14.23 -3.75 7.76
N PRO A 2 13.96 -2.98 6.70
CA PRO A 2 12.67 -2.30 6.56
C PRO A 2 11.57 -3.37 6.56
N GLN A 3 10.49 -3.12 7.31
CA GLN A 3 9.35 -4.02 7.39
C GLN A 3 8.08 -3.25 7.03
N VAL A 4 7.17 -3.91 6.33
CA VAL A 4 5.85 -3.35 6.04
C VAL A 4 4.89 -3.76 7.14
N ILE A 5 4.33 -2.77 7.85
CA ILE A 5 3.30 -2.99 8.87
C ILE A 5 1.97 -2.51 8.30
N VAL A 6 1.01 -3.43 8.19
CA VAL A 6 -0.34 -3.11 7.70
C VAL A 6 -1.18 -2.59 8.87
N THR A 7 -1.64 -1.34 8.76
CA THR A 7 -2.55 -0.74 9.74
C THR A 7 -3.94 -1.35 9.63
N GLU A 8 -4.76 -1.22 10.68
CA GLU A 8 -6.14 -1.70 10.66
C GLU A 8 -6.95 -1.06 9.50
N GLY A 9 -6.79 0.26 9.30
CA GLY A 9 -7.45 0.96 8.20
C GLY A 9 -7.03 0.44 6.83
N ALA A 10 -5.76 0.09 6.64
CA ALA A 10 -5.27 -0.52 5.42
C ALA A 10 -5.86 -1.93 5.21
N ALA A 11 -5.94 -2.75 6.26
CA ALA A 11 -6.55 -4.08 6.20
C ALA A 11 -8.04 -4.00 5.81
N GLN A 12 -8.80 -3.05 6.39
CA GLN A 12 -10.19 -2.78 6.01
C GLN A 12 -10.30 -2.30 4.56
N GLY A 13 -9.37 -1.47 4.10
CA GLY A 13 -9.26 -1.03 2.70
C GLY A 13 -9.08 -2.20 1.73
N LEU A 14 -8.12 -3.10 2.02
CA LEU A 14 -7.87 -4.30 1.23
C LEU A 14 -9.12 -5.19 1.14
N GLU A 15 -9.79 -5.41 2.26
CA GLU A 15 -11.00 -6.24 2.30
C GLU A 15 -12.15 -5.60 1.50
N ARG A 16 -12.32 -4.28 1.56
CA ARG A 16 -13.29 -3.55 0.73
C ARG A 16 -13.00 -3.73 -0.76
N CYS A 17 -11.73 -3.56 -1.18
CA CYS A 17 -11.32 -3.77 -2.56
C CYS A 17 -11.61 -5.19 -3.04
N ARG A 18 -11.30 -6.19 -2.21
CA ARG A 18 -11.55 -7.61 -2.50
C ARG A 18 -13.04 -7.91 -2.65
N ARG A 19 -13.87 -7.48 -1.68
CA ARG A 19 -15.33 -7.70 -1.72
C ARG A 19 -15.98 -7.05 -2.93
N PHE A 20 -15.57 -5.83 -3.27
CA PHE A 20 -16.09 -5.11 -4.44
C PHE A 20 -15.84 -5.88 -5.73
N LEU A 21 -14.66 -6.49 -5.88
CA LEU A 21 -14.32 -7.25 -7.08
C LEU A 21 -14.90 -8.66 -7.10
N ILE A 22 -14.97 -9.37 -5.98
CA ILE A 22 -15.50 -10.75 -5.97
C ILE A 22 -16.93 -10.83 -6.47
N GLY A 23 -17.78 -9.84 -6.14
CA GLY A 23 -19.17 -9.81 -6.63
C GLY A 23 -19.29 -9.57 -8.14
N LYS A 24 -18.21 -9.16 -8.82
CA LYS A 24 -18.21 -8.82 -10.25
C LYS A 24 -17.35 -9.76 -11.10
N ALA A 25 -16.14 -10.04 -10.63
CA ALA A 25 -15.12 -10.82 -11.31
C ALA A 25 -14.12 -11.40 -10.28
N PRO A 26 -14.35 -12.63 -9.78
CA PRO A 26 -13.48 -13.28 -8.79
C PRO A 26 -12.01 -13.35 -9.21
N GLU A 27 -11.74 -13.64 -10.49
CA GLU A 27 -10.36 -13.64 -11.01
C GLU A 27 -9.72 -12.25 -10.99
N ALA A 28 -10.50 -11.18 -11.18
CA ALA A 28 -9.99 -9.82 -11.06
C ALA A 28 -9.63 -9.51 -9.60
N ALA A 29 -10.40 -9.98 -8.63
CA ALA A 29 -10.08 -9.83 -7.21
C ALA A 29 -8.73 -10.47 -6.86
N ARG A 30 -8.48 -11.69 -7.37
CA ARG A 30 -7.20 -12.38 -7.19
C ARG A 30 -6.04 -11.62 -7.83
N ARG A 31 -6.19 -11.16 -9.08
CA ARG A 31 -5.15 -10.40 -9.77
C ARG A 31 -4.87 -9.05 -9.11
N ALA A 32 -5.89 -8.38 -8.58
CA ALA A 32 -5.75 -7.14 -7.83
C ALA A 32 -4.92 -7.37 -6.55
N GLY A 33 -5.25 -8.42 -5.79
CA GLY A 33 -4.47 -8.80 -4.60
C GLY A 33 -3.00 -9.04 -4.91
N GLN A 34 -2.69 -9.77 -5.98
CA GLN A 34 -1.31 -10.00 -6.43
C GLN A 34 -0.61 -8.71 -6.88
N ALA A 35 -1.31 -7.78 -7.53
CA ALA A 35 -0.75 -6.50 -7.91
C ALA A 35 -0.40 -5.65 -6.68
N ILE A 36 -1.26 -5.65 -5.67
CA ILE A 36 -1.05 -4.93 -4.41
C ILE A 36 0.13 -5.55 -3.64
N GLU A 37 0.13 -6.87 -3.44
CA GLU A 37 1.18 -7.60 -2.75
C GLU A 37 2.57 -7.31 -3.33
N ARG A 38 2.71 -7.34 -4.67
CA ARG A 38 3.99 -7.02 -5.33
C ARG A 38 4.51 -5.63 -5.01
N GLN A 39 3.62 -4.63 -4.91
CA GLN A 39 4.01 -3.26 -4.59
C GLN A 39 4.36 -3.11 -3.11
N LEU A 40 3.66 -3.81 -2.21
CA LEU A 40 4.02 -3.84 -0.79
C LEU A 40 5.40 -4.48 -0.56
N LEU A 41 5.70 -5.59 -1.24
CA LEU A 41 7.03 -6.22 -1.17
C LEU A 41 8.14 -5.31 -1.72
N LEU A 42 7.82 -4.42 -2.66
CA LEU A 42 8.79 -3.44 -3.17
C LEU A 42 9.11 -2.38 -2.11
N LEU A 43 8.14 -1.99 -1.28
CA LEU A 43 8.34 -1.02 -0.19
C LEU A 43 9.34 -1.52 0.87
N GLU A 44 9.48 -2.82 1.07
CA GLU A 44 10.51 -3.39 1.97
C GLU A 44 11.94 -3.09 1.48
N ARG A 45 12.11 -2.84 0.18
CA ARG A 45 13.42 -2.59 -0.44
C ARG A 45 13.62 -1.12 -0.79
N MET A 46 12.55 -0.45 -1.20
CA MET A 46 12.57 0.91 -1.70
C MET A 46 11.40 1.72 -1.12
N PRO A 47 11.43 2.08 0.18
CA PRO A 47 10.35 2.84 0.82
C PRO A 47 10.23 4.29 0.32
N GLU A 48 11.18 4.76 -0.48
CA GLU A 48 11.24 6.13 -1.02
C GLU A 48 10.46 6.30 -2.34
N ILE A 49 9.98 5.21 -2.96
CA ILE A 49 9.39 5.24 -4.32
C ILE A 49 8.04 5.95 -4.40
N GLY A 50 7.35 6.10 -3.27
CA GLY A 50 6.06 6.78 -3.23
C GLY A 50 6.22 8.29 -3.31
N ARG A 51 5.24 8.94 -3.95
CA ARG A 51 5.18 10.40 -4.01
C ARG A 51 4.85 10.95 -2.61
N PRO A 52 5.64 11.89 -2.06
CA PRO A 52 5.30 12.55 -0.81
C PRO A 52 3.94 13.26 -0.92
N VAL A 53 3.11 13.09 0.11
CA VAL A 53 1.81 13.74 0.24
C VAL A 53 1.57 14.15 1.69
N GLU A 54 1.04 15.35 1.88
CA GLU A 54 0.56 15.79 3.19
C GLU A 54 -0.86 15.28 3.39
N VAL A 55 -1.03 14.43 4.40
CA VAL A 55 -2.36 13.98 4.83
C VAL A 55 -2.59 14.53 6.22
N GLU A 56 -3.44 15.55 6.29
CA GLU A 56 -3.70 16.35 7.50
C GLU A 56 -2.44 17.00 8.05
N THR A 57 -1.71 16.29 8.92
CA THR A 57 -0.45 16.71 9.56
C THR A 57 0.64 15.64 9.49
N LEU A 58 0.36 14.52 8.81
CA LEU A 58 1.28 13.39 8.70
C LEU A 58 2.00 13.42 7.36
N GLU A 59 3.33 13.28 7.42
CA GLU A 59 4.18 13.05 6.26
C GLU A 59 3.94 11.63 5.73
N CYS A 60 3.03 11.53 4.78
CA CYS A 60 2.69 10.28 4.11
C CYS A 60 3.30 10.22 2.72
N ARG A 61 3.25 9.03 2.13
CA ARG A 61 3.60 8.77 0.75
C ARG A 61 2.49 7.97 0.10
N GLU A 62 2.20 8.30 -1.15
CA GLU A 62 1.29 7.52 -1.97
C GLU A 62 2.05 6.74 -3.03
N LEU A 63 1.67 5.48 -3.22
CA LEU A 63 2.17 4.63 -4.29
C LEU A 63 1.00 4.19 -5.16
N LEU A 64 1.05 4.57 -6.43
CA LEU A 64 0.07 4.15 -7.44
C LEU A 64 0.32 2.70 -7.84
N ILE A 65 -0.75 1.92 -7.89
CA ILE A 65 -0.75 0.52 -8.31
C ILE A 65 -1.61 0.40 -9.57
N PRO A 66 -1.02 0.36 -10.77
CA PRO A 66 -1.77 0.21 -12.00
C PRO A 66 -2.56 -1.10 -12.01
N PHE A 67 -3.88 -1.01 -12.20
CA PHE A 67 -4.77 -2.15 -12.31
C PHE A 67 -6.08 -1.76 -13.00
N GLY A 68 -6.43 -2.43 -14.09
CA GLY A 68 -7.60 -2.03 -14.89
C GLY A 68 -7.48 -0.59 -15.39
N GLU A 69 -8.59 0.15 -15.38
CA GLU A 69 -8.64 1.55 -15.86
C GLU A 69 -8.30 2.59 -14.79
N SER A 70 -8.49 2.27 -13.49
CA SER A 70 -8.39 3.26 -12.40
C SER A 70 -7.29 2.97 -11.38
N GLY A 71 -6.81 1.72 -11.27
CA GLY A 71 -5.77 1.33 -10.32
C GLY A 71 -6.18 1.38 -8.85
N TYR A 72 -5.17 1.26 -7.99
CA TYR A 72 -5.26 1.43 -6.54
C TYR A 72 -4.19 2.40 -6.05
N VAL A 73 -4.35 2.91 -4.84
CA VAL A 73 -3.36 3.75 -4.16
C VAL A 73 -3.07 3.13 -2.80
N VAL A 74 -1.79 2.98 -2.48
CA VAL A 74 -1.33 2.66 -1.13
C VAL A 74 -0.83 3.95 -0.49
N LEU A 75 -1.46 4.32 0.62
CA LEU A 75 -0.99 5.39 1.49
C LEU A 75 -0.17 4.77 2.62
N TYR A 76 1.07 5.23 2.80
CA TYR A 76 1.97 4.69 3.82
C TYR A 76 2.86 5.79 4.40
N ARG A 77 3.49 5.47 5.53
CA ARG A 77 4.54 6.28 6.15
C ARG A 77 5.84 5.50 6.14
N HIS A 78 6.94 6.16 5.80
CA HIS A 78 8.28 5.62 5.98
C HIS A 78 8.82 6.13 7.32
N GLU A 79 8.96 5.24 8.29
CA GLU A 79 9.63 5.55 9.55
C GLU A 79 11.08 5.08 9.45
N PRO A 80 12.07 5.99 9.34
CA PRO A 80 13.47 5.58 9.40
C PRO A 80 13.72 4.95 10.77
N ALA A 81 14.53 3.89 10.79
CA ALA A 81 14.98 3.33 12.05
C ALA A 81 15.61 4.46 12.85
N LYS A 82 15.09 4.74 14.07
CA LYS A 82 15.76 5.64 14.99
C LYS A 82 17.18 5.14 15.13
N GLU A 83 18.16 5.90 14.66
CA GLU A 83 19.53 5.71 15.14
C GLU A 83 19.46 5.89 16.65
N ALA A 84 19.71 4.79 17.38
CA ALA A 84 19.94 4.86 18.80
C ALA A 84 21.24 5.66 18.96
N GLY A 85 21.10 6.98 19.14
CA GLY A 85 22.21 7.87 19.45
C GLY A 85 22.95 7.34 20.67
N TYR A 86 24.25 7.13 20.51
CA TYR A 86 25.21 6.76 21.54
C TYR A 86 25.60 8.01 22.35
#